data_AF-A0A4R8GYA4-F1
#
_entry.id   AF-A0A4R8GYA4-F1
#
_cell.length_a   1.000
_cell.length_b   1.000
_cell.length_c   1.000
_cell.angle_alpha   90.00
_cell.angle_beta   90.00
_cell.angle_gamma   90.00
#
_symmetry.space_group_name_H-M   'P 1'
#
loop_
_entity.id
_entity.type
_entity.pdbx_description
1 polymer ?
#
loop_
_entity_poly.entity_id
_entity_poly.type
_entity_poly.pdbx_seq_one_letter_code
_entity_poly.pdbx_strand_id
1 'polypeptide(L)'
;MAGLGQLLLLQGINLIGKSILTRNRASKHRDITREAIKKLDEIKEAIDNETEQISEIITNSNNVDINNLNDEVIEDIEEVKEPYSNYAPEMSVDTSCIACARAHILAVKGMLNEALRFAREDGVAHPEVINRLDSSGEELVMLERFDWTPEKIQNSPVDEQEIVREALPKVRRLRQQVLNGINSSSDLEKAASLSADIYSRIRQKGGE
;
A
#
# COMPACT_ATOMS: atom_id res chain seq x y z
N MET A 1 4.03 23.42 -71.82
CA MET A 1 3.01 22.50 -71.26
C MET A 1 3.68 21.25 -70.71
N ALA A 2 4.31 21.33 -69.54
CA ALA A 2 5.06 20.22 -68.95
C ALA A 2 4.91 20.20 -67.41
N GLY A 3 3.67 20.22 -66.90
CA GLY A 3 3.41 20.37 -65.45
C GLY A 3 2.53 19.31 -64.81
N LEU A 4 1.74 18.56 -65.59
CA LEU A 4 0.74 17.62 -65.04
C LEU A 4 1.27 16.20 -64.87
N GLY A 5 2.17 15.72 -65.74
CA GLY A 5 2.73 14.36 -65.65
C GLY A 5 3.67 14.16 -64.46
N GLN A 6 4.41 15.20 -64.07
CA GLN A 6 5.38 15.14 -62.96
C GLN A 6 4.68 15.14 -61.58
N LEU A 7 3.51 15.78 -61.46
CA LEU A 7 2.73 15.83 -60.23
C LEU A 7 2.08 14.47 -59.90
N LEU A 8 1.59 13.75 -60.93
CA LEU A 8 0.98 12.43 -60.79
C LEU A 8 2.01 11.35 -60.39
N LEU A 9 3.23 11.42 -60.90
CA LEU A 9 4.34 10.53 -60.49
C LEU A 9 4.73 10.73 -59.02
N LEU A 10 4.80 11.98 -58.54
CA LEU A 10 5.10 12.30 -57.14
C LEU A 10 3.99 11.85 -56.18
N GLN A 11 2.71 11.95 -56.58
CA GLN A 11 1.58 11.45 -55.79
C GLN A 11 1.56 9.92 -55.72
N GLY A 12 1.89 9.22 -56.81
CA GLY A 12 1.98 7.76 -56.84
C GLY A 12 3.05 7.19 -55.90
N ILE A 13 4.25 7.78 -55.88
CA ILE A 13 5.36 7.35 -55.00
C ILE A 13 4.98 7.51 -53.51
N ASN A 14 4.25 8.58 -53.16
CA ASN A 14 3.82 8.85 -51.79
C ASN A 14 2.74 7.84 -51.30
N LEU A 15 1.84 7.41 -52.18
CA LEU A 15 0.83 6.38 -51.88
C LEU A 15 1.45 4.98 -51.68
N ILE A 16 2.43 4.61 -52.51
CA ILE A 16 3.14 3.32 -52.38
C ILE A 16 3.94 3.29 -51.07
N GLY A 17 4.68 4.36 -50.76
CA GLY A 17 5.44 4.48 -49.52
C GLY A 17 4.57 4.38 -48.25
N LYS A 18 3.39 5.01 -48.24
CA LYS A 18 2.43 4.89 -47.12
C LYS A 18 1.89 3.47 -46.96
N SER A 19 1.62 2.75 -48.05
CA SER A 19 1.13 1.36 -47.97
C SER A 19 2.19 0.38 -47.46
N ILE A 20 3.47 0.59 -47.79
CA ILE A 20 4.59 -0.24 -47.32
C ILE A 20 4.85 0.03 -45.84
N LEU A 21 4.80 1.30 -45.41
CA LEU A 21 4.96 1.68 -44.00
C LEU A 21 3.84 1.14 -43.10
N THR A 22 2.58 1.16 -43.56
CA THR A 22 1.46 0.59 -42.78
C THR A 22 1.54 -0.94 -42.70
N ARG A 23 1.99 -1.61 -43.76
CA ARG A 23 2.17 -3.07 -43.80
C ARG A 23 3.30 -3.54 -42.86
N ASN A 24 4.42 -2.82 -42.82
CA ASN A 24 5.54 -3.11 -41.91
C ASN A 24 5.18 -2.84 -40.44
N ARG A 25 4.39 -1.79 -40.15
CA ARG A 25 3.92 -1.50 -38.79
C ARG A 25 2.95 -2.58 -38.29
N ALA A 26 2.09 -3.10 -39.17
CA ALA A 26 1.17 -4.19 -38.83
C ALA A 26 1.90 -5.52 -38.59
N SER A 27 2.97 -5.85 -39.32
CA SER A 27 3.75 -7.07 -39.04
C SER A 27 4.50 -6.95 -37.72
N LYS A 28 5.16 -5.82 -37.46
CA LYS A 28 5.87 -5.57 -36.20
C LYS A 28 4.93 -5.63 -34.98
N HIS A 29 3.71 -5.10 -35.10
CA HIS A 29 2.71 -5.24 -34.03
C HIS A 29 2.28 -6.69 -33.80
N ARG A 30 2.11 -7.48 -34.86
CA ARG A 30 1.77 -8.92 -34.73
C ARG A 30 2.88 -9.70 -34.04
N ASP A 31 4.14 -9.40 -34.34
CA ASP A 31 5.28 -10.08 -33.72
C ASP A 31 5.41 -9.73 -32.23
N ILE A 32 5.23 -8.45 -31.86
CA ILE A 32 5.18 -8.03 -30.45
C ILE A 32 4.01 -8.69 -29.72
N THR A 33 2.84 -8.78 -30.36
CA THR A 33 1.65 -9.41 -29.75
C THR A 33 1.87 -10.91 -29.55
N ARG A 34 2.48 -11.59 -30.53
CA ARG A 34 2.82 -13.02 -30.42
C ARG A 34 3.82 -13.29 -29.29
N GLU A 35 4.83 -12.44 -29.15
CA GLU A 35 5.82 -12.55 -28.08
C GLU A 35 5.19 -12.30 -26.70
N ALA A 36 4.29 -11.32 -26.59
CA ALA A 36 3.56 -11.05 -25.36
C ALA A 36 2.64 -12.23 -24.96
N ILE A 37 1.94 -12.84 -25.93
CA ILE A 37 1.12 -14.04 -25.68
C ILE A 37 1.98 -15.20 -25.19
N LYS A 38 3.13 -15.43 -25.81
CA LYS A 38 4.05 -16.50 -25.38
C LYS A 38 4.50 -16.32 -23.93
N LYS A 39 4.87 -15.09 -23.54
CA LYS A 39 5.26 -14.79 -22.15
C LYS A 39 4.10 -14.96 -21.16
N LEU A 40 2.87 -14.65 -21.57
CA LEU A 40 1.69 -14.90 -20.75
C LEU A 40 1.44 -16.40 -20.55
N ASP A 41 1.66 -17.22 -21.57
CA ASP A 41 1.55 -18.68 -21.46
C ASP A 41 2.64 -19.24 -20.52
N GLU A 42 3.88 -18.76 -20.62
CA GLU A 42 4.99 -19.13 -19.72
C GLU A 42 4.68 -18.76 -18.25
N ILE A 43 4.12 -17.57 -18.00
CA ILE A 43 3.70 -17.15 -16.64
C ILE A 43 2.57 -18.02 -16.12
N LYS A 44 1.60 -18.36 -16.98
CA LYS A 44 0.47 -19.21 -16.58
C LYS A 44 0.94 -20.60 -16.17
N GLU A 45 1.85 -21.20 -16.93
CA GLU A 45 2.44 -22.51 -16.60
C GLU A 45 3.21 -22.47 -15.27
N ALA A 46 3.92 -21.37 -14.98
CA ALA A 46 4.59 -21.20 -13.69
C ALA A 46 3.61 -21.11 -12.52
N ILE A 47 2.51 -20.35 -12.67
CA ILE A 47 1.45 -20.25 -11.64
C ILE A 47 0.81 -21.61 -11.40
N ASP A 48 0.46 -22.34 -12.47
CA ASP A 48 -0.17 -23.66 -12.35
C ASP A 48 0.75 -24.63 -11.57
N ASN A 49 2.06 -24.65 -11.87
CA ASN A 49 3.05 -25.44 -11.13
C ASN A 49 3.18 -25.05 -9.65
N GLU A 50 3.19 -23.75 -9.33
CA GLU A 50 3.25 -23.29 -7.92
C GLU A 50 1.98 -23.65 -7.15
N THR A 51 0.81 -23.56 -7.79
CA THR A 51 -0.45 -23.97 -7.16
C THR A 51 -0.51 -25.46 -6.87
N GLU A 52 0.05 -26.31 -7.75
CA GLU A 52 0.16 -27.74 -7.52
C GLU A 52 1.07 -28.05 -6.31
N GLN A 53 2.24 -27.40 -6.21
CA GLN A 53 3.15 -27.53 -5.07
C GLN A 53 2.48 -27.11 -3.74
N ILE A 54 1.74 -26.00 -3.74
CA ILE A 54 0.99 -25.55 -2.56
C ILE A 54 -0.07 -26.59 -2.17
N SER A 55 -0.77 -27.19 -3.15
CA SER A 55 -1.77 -28.22 -2.89
C SER A 55 -1.16 -29.47 -2.24
N GLU A 56 0.02 -29.90 -2.70
CA GLU A 56 0.76 -31.04 -2.14
C GLU A 56 1.17 -30.77 -0.68
N ILE A 57 1.67 -29.56 -0.40
CA ILE A 57 2.03 -29.14 0.96
C ILE A 57 0.81 -29.19 1.88
N ILE A 58 -0.34 -28.68 1.45
CA ILE A 58 -1.57 -28.70 2.26
C ILE A 58 -2.02 -30.14 2.54
N THR A 59 -1.99 -31.03 1.54
CA THR A 59 -2.33 -32.45 1.74
C THR A 59 -1.37 -33.16 2.70
N ASN A 60 -0.08 -32.83 2.66
CA ASN A 60 0.91 -33.41 3.57
C ASN A 60 0.78 -32.85 5.00
N SER A 61 0.44 -31.56 5.16
CA SER A 61 0.20 -30.95 6.46
C SER A 61 -1.10 -31.43 7.13
N ASN A 62 -2.12 -31.78 6.36
CA ASN A 62 -3.39 -32.30 6.90
C ASN A 62 -3.31 -33.76 7.38
N ASN A 63 -2.16 -34.44 7.21
CA ASN A 63 -1.88 -35.76 7.80
C ASN A 63 -1.16 -35.67 9.16
N VAL A 64 -1.01 -34.47 9.75
CA VAL A 64 -0.60 -34.35 11.15
C VAL A 64 -1.81 -34.65 12.02
N ASP A 65 -1.83 -35.85 12.58
CA ASP A 65 -2.87 -36.35 13.49
C ASP A 65 -2.86 -35.53 14.79
N ILE A 66 -3.71 -34.50 14.87
CA ILE A 66 -3.83 -33.58 16.02
C ILE A 66 -4.24 -34.33 17.31
N ASN A 67 -4.71 -35.57 17.19
CA ASN A 67 -5.13 -36.39 18.32
C ASN A 67 -3.96 -36.99 19.13
N ASN A 68 -2.71 -36.86 18.67
CA ASN A 68 -1.55 -37.51 19.29
C ASN A 68 -0.67 -36.58 20.16
N LEU A 69 -1.17 -35.41 20.56
CA LEU A 69 -0.46 -34.47 21.44
C LEU A 69 -1.01 -34.42 22.88
N ASN A 70 -1.96 -35.28 23.25
CA ASN A 70 -2.60 -35.25 24.56
C ASN A 70 -2.15 -36.34 25.55
N ASP A 71 -1.05 -37.05 25.28
CA ASP A 71 -0.65 -38.20 26.10
C ASP A 71 0.81 -38.12 26.59
N GLU A 72 1.20 -36.95 27.12
CA GLU A 72 2.21 -36.89 28.19
C GLU A 72 1.70 -36.00 29.31
N VAL A 73 1.28 -36.69 30.37
CA VAL A 73 1.03 -36.19 31.70
C VAL A 73 2.25 -35.37 32.17
N ILE A 74 2.11 -34.05 32.22
CA ILE A 74 2.95 -33.21 33.08
C ILE A 74 2.20 -33.09 34.41
N GLU A 75 2.49 -34.02 35.30
CA GLU A 75 2.24 -33.87 36.73
C GLU A 75 3.08 -32.69 37.25
N ASP A 76 2.43 -31.82 38.03
CA ASP A 76 2.99 -30.71 38.81
C ASP A 76 3.66 -29.55 38.05
N ILE A 77 2.83 -28.71 37.42
CA ILE A 77 3.16 -27.28 37.30
C ILE A 77 2.39 -26.56 38.41
N GLU A 78 3.06 -26.29 39.53
CA GLU A 78 2.63 -25.21 40.42
C GLU A 78 2.43 -23.96 39.56
N GLU A 79 1.23 -23.38 39.61
CA GLU A 79 0.92 -22.10 38.98
C GLU A 79 1.85 -21.04 39.58
N VAL A 80 3.04 -20.88 38.99
CA VAL A 80 3.92 -19.75 39.25
C VAL A 80 3.18 -18.55 38.69
N LYS A 81 2.39 -17.89 39.54
CA LYS A 81 1.95 -16.52 39.34
C LYS A 81 3.19 -15.63 39.39
N GLU A 82 3.97 -15.68 38.32
CA GLU A 82 4.84 -14.58 37.94
C GLU A 82 3.98 -13.33 38.07
N PRO A 83 4.31 -12.36 38.95
CA PRO A 83 3.53 -11.16 39.05
C PRO A 83 3.58 -10.50 37.67
N TYR A 84 2.46 -10.54 36.94
CA TYR A 84 2.25 -9.64 35.83
C TYR A 84 2.68 -8.27 36.33
N SER A 85 3.66 -7.69 35.65
CA SER A 85 4.12 -6.34 35.93
C SER A 85 2.89 -5.46 36.13
N ASN A 86 2.65 -5.02 37.38
CA ASN A 86 1.55 -4.12 37.76
C ASN A 86 1.71 -2.72 37.12
N TYR A 87 2.59 -2.59 36.13
CA TYR A 87 2.92 -1.37 35.42
C TYR A 87 2.18 -1.21 34.09
N ALA A 88 1.47 -2.25 33.63
CA ALA A 88 0.51 -2.09 32.55
C ALA A 88 -0.83 -1.67 33.18
N PRO A 89 -1.26 -0.39 33.08
CA PRO A 89 -2.63 -0.04 33.43
C PRO A 89 -3.57 -0.95 32.63
N GLU A 90 -4.76 -1.25 33.17
CA GLU A 90 -5.82 -1.97 32.46
C GLU A 90 -6.19 -1.19 31.19
N MET A 91 -5.45 -1.41 30.10
CA MET A 91 -5.81 -0.92 28.79
C MET A 91 -6.93 -1.83 28.30
N SER A 92 -8.18 -1.46 28.58
CA SER A 92 -9.29 -2.14 27.93
C SER A 92 -9.07 -1.99 26.43
N VAL A 93 -9.13 -3.09 25.68
CA VAL A 93 -9.02 -3.11 24.20
C VAL A 93 -10.10 -2.26 23.50
N ASP A 94 -11.03 -1.73 24.28
CA ASP A 94 -12.18 -0.93 23.89
C ASP A 94 -11.94 0.59 23.95
N THR A 95 -10.73 1.08 24.26
CA THR A 95 -10.40 2.52 24.21
C THR A 95 -9.61 2.90 22.96
N SER A 96 -9.75 4.15 22.52
CA SER A 96 -8.94 4.70 21.44
C SER A 96 -7.52 4.94 21.95
N CYS A 97 -6.53 4.39 21.24
CA CYS A 97 -5.16 4.33 21.72
C CYS A 97 -4.34 5.53 21.21
N ILE A 98 -4.13 6.57 22.05
CA ILE A 98 -3.29 7.72 21.70
C ILE A 98 -1.83 7.31 21.41
N ALA A 99 -1.31 6.30 22.11
CA ALA A 99 0.01 5.73 21.83
C ALA A 99 0.09 5.12 20.42
N CYS A 100 -0.94 4.40 20.00
CA CYS A 100 -1.04 3.79 18.68
C CYS A 100 -1.15 4.87 17.60
N ALA A 101 -1.96 5.91 17.84
CA ALA A 101 -2.04 7.07 16.96
C ALA A 101 -0.69 7.76 16.74
N ARG A 102 0.14 7.88 17.79
CA ARG A 102 1.51 8.42 17.67
C ARG A 102 2.38 7.55 16.79
N ALA A 103 2.33 6.23 16.97
CA ALA A 103 3.10 5.29 16.17
C ALA A 103 2.70 5.36 14.69
N HIS A 104 1.41 5.22 14.38
CA HIS A 104 0.87 5.29 13.02
C HIS A 104 1.25 6.61 12.32
N ILE A 105 1.01 7.75 12.97
CA ILE A 105 1.31 9.05 12.35
C ILE A 105 2.82 9.29 12.23
N LEU A 106 3.65 8.78 13.16
CA LEU A 106 5.11 8.85 13.03
C LEU A 106 5.60 8.04 11.83
N ALA A 107 5.06 6.84 11.62
CA ALA A 107 5.37 6.00 10.48
C ALA A 107 4.98 6.70 9.16
N VAL A 108 3.75 7.21 9.07
CA VAL A 108 3.27 8.01 7.91
C VAL A 108 4.20 9.20 7.65
N LYS A 109 4.54 9.98 8.68
CA LYS A 109 5.44 11.11 8.54
C LYS A 109 6.81 10.69 8.00
N GLY A 110 7.38 9.59 8.50
CA GLY A 110 8.65 9.05 8.02
C GLY A 110 8.58 8.64 6.55
N MET A 111 7.55 7.87 6.18
CA MET A 111 7.33 7.39 4.82
C MET A 111 7.11 8.53 3.82
N LEU A 112 6.29 9.52 4.15
CA LEU A 112 6.03 10.66 3.25
C LEU A 112 7.26 11.54 3.06
N ASN A 113 8.10 11.73 4.09
CA ASN A 113 9.36 12.46 3.94
C ASN A 113 10.34 11.72 3.04
N GLU A 114 10.45 10.39 3.18
CA GLU A 114 11.32 9.61 2.32
C GLU A 114 10.79 9.54 0.89
N ALA A 115 9.48 9.39 0.71
CA ALA A 115 8.84 9.49 -0.60
C ALA A 115 9.14 10.85 -1.26
N LEU A 116 9.13 11.95 -0.49
CA LEU A 116 9.47 13.27 -1.01
C LEU A 116 10.91 13.36 -1.50
N ARG A 117 11.85 12.66 -0.85
CA ARG A 117 13.26 12.60 -1.31
C ARG A 117 13.34 12.00 -2.72
N PHE A 118 12.74 10.83 -2.93
CA PHE A 118 12.69 10.19 -4.25
C PHE A 118 11.92 11.03 -5.27
N ALA A 119 10.77 11.61 -4.88
CA ALA A 119 9.95 12.39 -5.78
C ALA A 119 10.61 13.68 -6.28
N ARG A 120 11.59 14.23 -5.54
CA ARG A 120 12.37 15.40 -5.95
C ARG A 120 13.40 15.07 -7.03
N GLU A 121 13.91 13.85 -7.03
CA GLU A 121 14.93 13.39 -7.99
C GLU A 121 14.26 12.81 -9.24
N ASP A 122 13.32 11.88 -9.06
CA ASP A 122 12.78 11.03 -10.13
C ASP A 122 11.26 11.21 -10.37
N GLY A 123 10.62 12.10 -9.61
CA GLY A 123 9.19 12.39 -9.71
C GLY A 123 8.29 11.42 -8.93
N VAL A 124 7.00 11.74 -8.87
CA VAL A 124 6.03 11.00 -8.04
C VAL A 124 5.67 9.61 -8.57
N ALA A 125 6.05 9.29 -9.81
CA ALA A 125 5.85 7.97 -10.41
C ALA A 125 6.97 6.98 -10.04
N HIS A 126 7.98 7.40 -9.28
CA HIS A 126 9.06 6.52 -8.84
C HIS A 126 8.50 5.37 -7.96
N PRO A 127 8.93 4.10 -8.15
CA PRO A 127 8.38 2.96 -7.41
C PRO A 127 8.42 3.11 -5.88
N GLU A 128 9.51 3.65 -5.33
CA GLU A 128 9.61 3.93 -3.88
C GLU A 128 8.59 4.97 -3.39
N VAL A 129 8.17 5.90 -4.25
CA VAL A 129 7.12 6.87 -3.88
C VAL A 129 5.79 6.13 -3.77
N ILE A 130 5.47 5.31 -4.77
CA ILE A 130 4.22 4.53 -4.81
C ILE A 130 4.13 3.61 -3.58
N ASN A 131 5.15 2.79 -3.34
CA ASN A 131 5.18 1.85 -2.21
C ASN A 131 4.99 2.57 -0.87
N ARG A 132 5.61 3.74 -0.68
CA ARG A 132 5.50 4.52 0.56
C ARG A 132 4.15 5.20 0.70
N LEU A 133 3.52 5.60 -0.40
CA LEU A 133 2.15 6.11 -0.39
C LEU A 133 1.17 5.00 -0.02
N ASP A 134 1.34 3.79 -0.54
CA ASP A 134 0.51 2.64 -0.21
C ASP A 134 0.61 2.29 1.28
N SER A 135 1.83 2.09 1.79
CA SER A 135 2.03 1.83 3.23
C SER A 135 1.56 2.98 4.12
N SER A 136 1.75 4.24 3.71
CA SER A 136 1.19 5.38 4.44
C SER A 136 -0.34 5.36 4.45
N GLY A 137 -0.95 4.95 3.34
CA GLY A 137 -2.39 4.76 3.22
C GLY A 137 -2.92 3.70 4.18
N GLU A 138 -2.24 2.56 4.27
CA GLU A 138 -2.55 1.47 5.19
C GLU A 138 -2.52 1.92 6.65
N GLU A 139 -1.44 2.58 7.08
CA GLU A 139 -1.31 3.12 8.44
C GLU A 139 -2.45 4.10 8.79
N LEU A 140 -2.83 4.97 7.86
CA LEU A 140 -3.94 5.92 8.05
C LEU A 140 -5.30 5.22 8.09
N VAL A 141 -5.46 4.12 7.34
CA VAL A 141 -6.66 3.28 7.40
C VAL A 141 -6.74 2.55 8.74
N MET A 142 -5.64 1.96 9.20
CA MET A 142 -5.56 1.27 10.49
C MET A 142 -5.96 2.21 11.63
N LEU A 143 -5.34 3.39 11.67
CA LEU A 143 -5.66 4.40 12.66
C LEU A 143 -7.13 4.84 12.62
N GLU A 144 -7.64 5.25 11.44
CA GLU A 144 -9.00 5.78 11.35
C GLU A 144 -10.08 4.71 11.61
N ARG A 145 -9.92 3.52 11.01
CA ARG A 145 -11.00 2.53 10.94
C ARG A 145 -10.96 1.50 12.06
N PHE A 146 -9.83 1.33 12.73
CA PHE A 146 -9.67 0.29 13.75
C PHE A 146 -9.33 0.87 15.11
N ASP A 147 -8.43 1.86 15.19
CA ASP A 147 -8.05 2.45 16.49
C ASP A 147 -9.00 3.57 16.92
N TRP A 148 -9.50 4.36 15.97
CA TRP A 148 -10.37 5.50 16.20
C TRP A 148 -11.81 5.25 15.75
N THR A 149 -12.32 4.06 16.04
CA THR A 149 -13.75 3.77 15.84
C THR A 149 -14.59 4.65 16.77
N PRO A 150 -15.85 4.97 16.42
CA PRO A 150 -16.71 5.79 17.29
C PRO A 150 -16.86 5.23 18.70
N GLU A 151 -16.96 3.90 18.82
CA GLU A 151 -17.05 3.18 20.08
C GLU A 151 -15.80 3.36 20.92
N LYS A 152 -14.61 3.12 20.34
CA LYS A 152 -13.33 3.30 21.03
C LYS A 152 -13.10 4.73 21.49
N ILE A 153 -13.50 5.70 20.67
CA ILE A 153 -13.45 7.11 21.05
C ILE A 153 -14.38 7.37 22.23
N GLN A 154 -15.62 6.88 22.19
CA GLN A 154 -16.60 7.11 23.27
C GLN A 154 -16.13 6.53 24.61
N ASN A 155 -15.42 5.42 24.58
CA ASN A 155 -14.92 4.72 25.76
C ASN A 155 -13.59 5.29 26.29
N SER A 156 -12.86 6.09 25.50
CA SER A 156 -11.61 6.73 25.94
C SER A 156 -11.82 7.79 27.03
N PRO A 157 -10.79 8.09 27.84
CA PRO A 157 -10.74 9.27 28.72
C PRO A 157 -11.11 10.58 28.00
N VAL A 158 -11.80 11.48 28.71
CA VAL A 158 -12.40 12.70 28.13
C VAL A 158 -11.39 13.61 27.44
N ASP A 159 -10.20 13.73 28.01
CA ASP A 159 -9.04 14.44 27.45
C ASP A 159 -8.55 13.79 26.15
N GLU A 160 -8.44 12.47 26.10
CA GLU A 160 -8.11 11.75 24.86
C GLU A 160 -9.19 11.92 23.79
N GLN A 161 -10.47 11.89 24.17
CA GLN A 161 -11.57 12.12 23.23
C GLN A 161 -11.45 13.47 22.52
N GLU A 162 -11.06 14.52 23.26
CA GLU A 162 -10.86 15.85 22.68
C GLU A 162 -9.72 15.84 21.65
N ILE A 163 -8.60 15.20 21.98
CA ILE A 163 -7.45 15.04 21.09
C ILE A 163 -7.86 14.34 19.79
N VAL A 164 -8.57 13.21 19.91
CA VAL A 164 -9.00 12.42 18.75
C VAL A 164 -10.01 13.20 17.91
N ARG A 165 -10.99 13.88 18.53
CA ARG A 165 -11.98 14.69 17.80
C ARG A 165 -11.35 15.84 17.03
N GLU A 166 -10.29 16.47 17.55
CA GLU A 166 -9.54 17.50 16.83
C GLU A 166 -8.72 16.90 15.67
N ALA A 167 -8.05 15.76 15.90
CA ALA A 167 -7.12 15.17 14.95
C ALA A 167 -7.80 14.41 13.80
N LEU A 168 -8.92 13.72 14.07
CA LEU A 168 -9.59 12.81 13.15
C LEU A 168 -9.97 13.47 11.79
N PRO A 169 -10.52 14.70 11.72
CA PRO A 169 -10.76 15.36 10.45
C PRO A 169 -9.48 15.57 9.61
N LYS A 170 -8.35 15.85 10.28
CA LYS A 170 -7.06 16.04 9.61
C LYS A 170 -6.49 14.71 9.12
N VAL A 171 -6.60 13.65 9.90
CA VAL A 171 -6.22 12.28 9.49
C VAL A 171 -7.04 11.83 8.29
N ARG A 172 -8.36 12.06 8.28
CA ARG A 172 -9.23 11.80 7.13
C ARG A 172 -8.79 12.54 5.88
N ARG A 173 -8.49 13.84 6.02
CA ARG A 173 -8.00 14.67 4.92
C ARG A 173 -6.66 14.13 4.39
N LEU A 174 -5.73 13.81 5.29
CA LEU A 174 -4.42 13.26 4.93
C LEU A 174 -4.58 11.93 4.19
N ARG A 175 -5.43 11.02 4.68
CA ARG A 175 -5.70 9.74 4.02
C ARG A 175 -6.24 9.91 2.61
N GLN A 176 -7.22 10.79 2.43
CA GLN A 176 -7.76 11.07 1.09
C GLN A 176 -6.71 11.67 0.16
N GLN A 177 -5.85 12.55 0.68
CA GLN A 177 -4.76 13.13 -0.08
C GLN A 177 -3.70 12.09 -0.47
N VAL A 178 -3.30 11.22 0.45
CA VAL A 178 -2.30 10.16 0.20
C VAL A 178 -2.82 9.15 -0.82
N LEU A 179 -4.06 8.68 -0.67
CA LEU A 179 -4.61 7.62 -1.54
C LEU A 179 -4.98 8.12 -2.94
N ASN A 180 -5.43 9.37 -3.08
CA ASN A 180 -6.05 9.85 -4.32
C ASN A 180 -5.54 11.20 -4.82
N GLY A 181 -4.73 11.91 -4.03
CA GLY A 181 -4.45 13.33 -4.22
C GLY A 181 -3.00 13.69 -4.58
N ILE A 182 -2.07 12.73 -4.59
CA ILE A 182 -0.66 13.01 -4.89
C ILE A 182 -0.40 12.89 -6.39
N ASN A 183 -0.31 14.03 -7.07
CA ASN A 183 0.02 14.10 -8.50
C ASN A 183 1.33 14.85 -8.77
N SER A 184 1.92 15.44 -7.73
CA SER A 184 3.13 16.24 -7.81
C SER A 184 3.94 16.17 -6.51
N SER A 185 5.22 16.51 -6.59
CA SER A 185 6.08 16.64 -5.41
C SER A 185 5.57 17.71 -4.44
N SER A 186 4.89 18.75 -4.95
CA SER A 186 4.24 19.77 -4.11
C SER A 186 3.06 19.20 -3.30
N ASP A 187 2.28 18.29 -3.88
CA ASP A 187 1.19 17.62 -3.15
C ASP A 187 1.75 16.71 -2.06
N LEU A 188 2.85 16.03 -2.36
CA LEU A 188 3.55 15.17 -1.41
C LEU A 188 4.15 15.97 -0.25
N GLU A 189 4.74 17.14 -0.53
CA GLU A 189 5.24 18.05 0.48
C GLU A 189 4.13 18.59 1.39
N LYS A 190 2.96 18.92 0.84
CA LYS A 190 1.78 19.29 1.64
C LYS A 190 1.31 18.14 2.53
N ALA A 191 1.30 16.92 2.02
CA ALA A 191 0.92 15.73 2.80
C ALA A 191 1.93 15.46 3.93
N ALA A 192 3.23 15.52 3.64
CA ALA A 192 4.29 15.39 4.63
C ALA A 192 4.17 16.48 5.72
N SER A 193 3.95 17.73 5.34
CA SER A 193 3.73 18.84 6.28
C SER A 193 2.48 18.63 7.16
N LEU A 194 1.36 18.19 6.56
CA LEU A 194 0.14 17.88 7.31
C LEU A 194 0.35 16.75 8.31
N SER A 195 1.05 15.67 7.93
CA SER A 195 1.40 14.57 8.84
C SER A 195 2.24 15.05 10.04
N ALA A 196 3.16 15.99 9.81
CA ALA A 196 3.98 16.57 10.87
C ALA A 196 3.17 17.49 11.82
N ASP A 197 2.21 18.27 11.32
CA ASP A 197 1.27 19.05 12.16
C ASP A 197 0.43 18.12 13.04
N ILE A 198 -0.14 17.06 12.46
CA ILE A 198 -0.94 16.06 13.21
C ILE A 198 -0.08 15.43 14.30
N TYR A 199 1.12 14.93 13.96
CA TYR A 199 2.03 14.31 14.92
C TYR A 199 2.36 15.24 16.09
N SER A 200 2.68 16.50 15.79
CA SER A 200 3.10 17.47 16.79
C SER A 200 1.97 17.75 17.78
N ARG A 201 0.72 17.83 17.32
CA ARG A 201 -0.45 18.05 18.18
C ARG A 201 -0.75 16.86 19.09
N ILE A 202 -0.75 15.64 18.55
CA ILE A 202 -0.99 14.42 19.34
C ILE A 202 0.13 14.24 20.38
N ARG A 203 1.38 14.56 20.01
CA ARG A 203 2.51 14.52 20.94
C ARG A 203 2.38 15.54 22.07
N GLN A 204 2.02 16.79 21.74
CA GLN A 204 1.89 17.86 22.74
C GLN A 204 0.75 17.61 23.73
N LYS A 205 -0.40 17.10 23.24
CA LYS A 205 -1.60 16.96 24.08
C LYS A 205 -1.71 15.65 24.86
N GLY A 206 -1.16 14.53 24.36
CA GLY A 206 -1.26 13.24 25.06
C GLY A 206 -0.05 12.90 25.95
N GLY A 207 0.78 13.90 26.26
CA GLY A 207 2.07 13.74 26.95
C GLY A 207 2.07 14.27 28.39
N GLU A 208 0.89 14.63 28.89
CA GLU A 208 0.60 14.88 30.31
C GLU A 208 0.22 13.56 30.98
#